data_AF-A0A949RY54-F1
#
_entry.id   AF-A0A949RY54-F1
#
_cell.length_a   1.000
_cell.length_b   1.000
_cell.length_c   1.000
_cell.angle_alpha   90.00
_cell.angle_beta   90.00
_cell.angle_gamma   90.00
#
_symmetry.space_group_name_H-M   'P 1'
#
loop_
_entity.id
_entity.type
_entity.pdbx_description
1 polymer ?
#
loop_
_entity_poly.entity_id
_entity_poly.type
_entity_poly.pdbx_seq_one_letter_code
_entity_poly.pdbx_strand_id
1 'polypeptide(L)'
;MLEMLKFKITYFKEGIINLNLYRDIIITCLKLNDQLRLDNFISNNLRQTNLEYRKCIKHYSLAHSEFLINDFQKALEYASKISFRNIFVNSVESIYFRNDIKAHVLRCLYDLNYLETAFNHIDSYIHFLQSSKIASEYLKKSISNSSMLFPTY
;
A
#
# COMPACT_ATOMS: atom_id res chain seq x y z
N MET A 1 15.38 2.49 11.62
CA MET A 1 14.32 1.52 11.25
C MET A 1 14.89 0.29 10.54
N LEU A 2 15.61 0.43 9.40
CA LEU A 2 16.25 -0.70 8.70
C LEU A 2 17.38 -1.38 9.50
N GLU A 3 18.20 -0.61 10.22
CA GLU A 3 19.21 -1.19 11.12
C GLU A 3 18.56 -2.02 12.25
N MET A 4 17.33 -1.68 12.66
CA MET A 4 16.62 -2.37 13.75
C MET A 4 16.13 -3.76 13.34
N LEU A 5 15.87 -3.99 12.04
CA LEU A 5 15.59 -5.34 11.50
C LEU A 5 16.81 -6.27 11.64
N LYS A 6 18.02 -5.71 11.51
CA LYS A 6 19.29 -6.43 11.64
C LYS A 6 19.50 -6.98 13.06
N PHE A 7 18.89 -6.33 14.05
CA PHE A 7 19.00 -6.71 15.46
C PHE A 7 17.84 -7.61 15.97
N LYS A 8 16.89 -8.03 15.11
CA LYS A 8 15.75 -8.92 15.48
C LYS A 8 14.96 -8.49 16.72
N ILE A 9 14.95 -7.19 17.04
CA ILE A 9 14.25 -6.71 18.23
C ILE A 9 12.75 -6.63 17.88
N THR A 10 11.94 -7.46 18.54
CA THR A 10 10.47 -7.40 18.69
C THR A 10 9.53 -7.46 17.47
N TYR A 11 10.02 -7.44 16.23
CA TYR A 11 9.12 -7.37 15.05
C TYR A 11 8.75 -8.72 14.41
N PHE A 12 9.41 -9.79 14.84
CA PHE A 12 9.16 -11.14 14.35
C PHE A 12 8.43 -11.92 15.42
N LYS A 13 7.17 -12.31 15.15
CA LYS A 13 6.48 -13.31 15.97
C LYS A 13 6.71 -14.67 15.32
N GLU A 14 7.38 -15.59 16.00
CA GLU A 14 7.67 -16.94 15.48
C GLU A 14 8.46 -16.93 14.15
N GLY A 15 9.31 -15.92 13.93
CA GLY A 15 10.05 -15.74 12.68
C GLY A 15 9.23 -15.16 11.53
N ILE A 16 7.97 -14.77 11.78
CA ILE A 16 7.09 -14.10 10.83
C ILE A 16 7.16 -12.58 11.03
N ILE A 17 7.48 -11.84 9.97
CA ILE A 17 7.47 -10.38 9.98
C ILE A 17 6.05 -9.84 10.05
N ASN A 18 5.82 -8.86 10.93
CA ASN A 18 4.56 -8.12 10.97
C ASN A 18 4.31 -7.41 9.62
N LEU A 19 3.11 -7.52 9.07
CA LEU A 19 2.81 -6.98 7.74
C LEU A 19 2.73 -5.45 7.70
N ASN A 20 2.35 -4.77 8.78
CA ASN A 20 2.41 -3.31 8.83
C ASN A 20 3.85 -2.84 8.74
N LEU A 21 4.75 -3.48 9.48
CA LEU A 21 6.17 -3.19 9.35
C LEU A 21 6.68 -3.48 7.94
N TYR A 22 6.30 -4.62 7.36
CA TYR A 22 6.69 -4.99 6.00
C TYR A 22 6.28 -3.90 5.00
N ARG A 23 5.03 -3.43 5.09
CA ARG A 23 4.50 -2.31 4.32
C ARG A 23 5.28 -1.02 4.57
N ASP A 24 5.50 -0.66 5.83
CA ASP A 24 6.13 0.61 6.18
C ASP A 24 7.56 0.71 5.62
N ILE A 25 8.27 -0.42 5.57
CA ILE A 25 9.59 -0.50 4.93
C ILE A 25 9.46 -0.25 3.42
N ILE A 26 8.49 -0.88 2.74
CA ILE A 26 8.24 -0.65 1.30
C ILE A 26 7.93 0.82 1.04
N ILE A 27 6.97 1.40 1.77
CA ILE A 27 6.57 2.80 1.65
C ILE A 27 7.74 3.75 1.94
N THR A 28 8.61 3.41 2.89
CA THR A 28 9.81 4.19 3.18
C THR A 28 10.79 4.15 2.02
N CYS A 29 11.06 2.96 1.45
CA CYS A 29 11.91 2.84 0.27
C CYS A 29 11.37 3.66 -0.91
N LEU A 30 10.05 3.64 -1.13
CA LEU A 30 9.40 4.46 -2.16
C LEU A 30 9.62 5.95 -1.96
N LYS A 31 9.40 6.45 -0.74
CA LYS A 31 9.60 7.86 -0.40
C LYS A 31 11.05 8.31 -0.56
N LEU A 32 11.99 7.40 -0.34
CA LEU A 32 13.43 7.64 -0.50
C LEU A 32 13.94 7.37 -1.92
N ASN A 33 13.07 6.90 -2.84
CA ASN A 33 13.45 6.46 -4.18
C ASN A 33 14.58 5.41 -4.19
N ASP A 34 14.59 4.51 -3.20
CA ASP A 34 15.68 3.57 -2.94
C ASP A 34 15.33 2.15 -3.42
N GLN A 35 15.45 1.96 -4.73
CA GLN A 35 15.10 0.71 -5.41
C GLN A 35 15.95 -0.47 -4.93
N LEU A 36 17.26 -0.28 -4.82
CA LEU A 36 18.19 -1.34 -4.43
C LEU A 36 17.84 -1.90 -3.05
N ARG A 37 17.50 -1.03 -2.09
CA ARG A 37 17.09 -1.49 -0.76
C ARG A 37 15.74 -2.18 -0.79
N LEU A 38 14.79 -1.73 -1.61
CA LEU A 38 13.50 -2.39 -1.76
C LEU A 38 13.69 -3.83 -2.28
N ASP A 39 14.44 -4.02 -3.35
CA ASP A 39 14.66 -5.34 -3.96
C ASP A 39 15.41 -6.29 -3.00
N ASN A 40 16.40 -5.77 -2.28
CA ASN A 40 17.10 -6.51 -1.22
C ASN A 40 16.16 -6.86 -0.06
N PHE A 41 15.26 -5.96 0.32
CA PHE A 41 14.29 -6.24 1.37
C PHE A 41 13.32 -7.35 0.96
N ILE A 42 12.77 -7.27 -0.26
CA ILE A 42 11.83 -8.26 -0.79
C ILE A 42 12.48 -9.64 -0.87
N SER A 43 13.65 -9.75 -1.48
CA SER A 43 14.36 -11.02 -1.66
C SER A 43 14.67 -11.72 -0.34
N ASN A 44 15.09 -10.96 0.68
CA ASN A 44 15.48 -11.50 1.98
C ASN A 44 14.30 -11.81 2.91
N ASN A 45 13.22 -11.02 2.86
CA ASN A 45 12.16 -11.05 3.89
C ASN A 45 10.83 -11.61 3.39
N LEU A 46 10.61 -11.81 2.09
CA LEU A 46 9.35 -12.36 1.57
C LEU A 46 9.04 -13.76 2.12
N ARG A 47 10.06 -14.58 2.37
CA ARG A 47 9.88 -15.92 3.00
C ARG A 47 9.43 -15.83 4.45
N GLN A 48 9.68 -14.71 5.11
CA GLN A 48 9.30 -14.45 6.50
C GLN A 48 7.88 -13.87 6.60
N THR A 49 7.15 -13.69 5.50
CA THR A 49 5.72 -13.36 5.57
C THR A 49 4.90 -14.63 5.78
N ASN A 50 3.71 -14.50 6.33
CA ASN A 50 2.74 -15.59 6.45
C ASN A 50 2.52 -16.25 5.06
N LEU A 51 2.54 -17.59 5.03
CA LEU A 51 2.38 -18.39 3.81
C LEU A 51 1.09 -18.06 3.07
N GLU A 52 -0.01 -17.87 3.81
CA GLU A 52 -1.34 -17.58 3.27
C GLU A 52 -1.36 -16.33 2.39
N TYR A 53 -0.63 -15.29 2.82
CA TYR A 53 -0.62 -13.99 2.16
C TYR A 53 0.61 -13.76 1.29
N ARG A 54 1.62 -14.63 1.35
CA ARG A 54 2.93 -14.43 0.70
C ARG A 54 2.83 -14.11 -0.78
N LYS A 55 1.94 -14.79 -1.52
CA LYS A 55 1.74 -14.52 -2.96
C LYS A 55 1.22 -13.11 -3.20
N CYS A 56 0.28 -12.67 -2.37
CA CYS A 56 -0.33 -11.36 -2.49
C CYS A 56 0.64 -10.25 -2.04
N ILE A 57 1.39 -10.47 -0.95
CA ILE A 57 2.48 -9.59 -0.53
C ILE A 57 3.59 -9.51 -1.57
N LYS A 58 3.92 -10.62 -2.25
CA LYS A 58 4.87 -10.62 -3.37
C LYS A 58 4.40 -9.67 -4.47
N HIS A 59 3.16 -9.80 -4.94
CA HIS A 59 2.62 -8.92 -5.98
C HIS A 59 2.55 -7.45 -5.52
N TYR A 60 2.15 -7.20 -4.28
CA TYR A 60 2.17 -5.86 -3.69
C TYR A 60 3.58 -5.26 -3.72
N SER A 61 4.59 -6.03 -3.33
CA SER A 61 5.97 -5.55 -3.27
C SER A 61 6.56 -5.31 -4.65
N LEU A 62 6.29 -6.22 -5.59
CA LEU A 62 6.76 -6.09 -6.96
C LEU A 62 6.09 -4.92 -7.67
N ALA A 63 4.79 -4.67 -7.45
CA ALA A 63 4.12 -3.50 -8.02
C ALA A 63 4.85 -2.19 -7.65
N HIS A 64 5.30 -2.06 -6.41
CA HIS A 64 6.05 -0.89 -5.94
C HIS A 64 7.49 -0.85 -6.43
N SER A 65 8.15 -2.00 -6.58
CA SER A 65 9.50 -2.09 -7.13
C SER A 65 9.54 -1.70 -8.61
N GLU A 66 8.59 -2.19 -9.43
CA GLU A 66 8.51 -1.79 -10.85
C GLU A 66 8.12 -0.31 -10.99
N PHE A 67 7.30 0.23 -10.09
CA PHE A 67 6.97 1.65 -10.09
C PHE A 67 8.19 2.54 -9.85
N LEU A 68 9.10 2.17 -8.95
CA LEU A 68 10.31 2.94 -8.66
C LEU A 68 11.25 3.06 -9.85
N ILE A 69 11.23 2.08 -10.76
CA ILE A 69 12.00 2.12 -12.01
C ILE A 69 11.20 2.68 -13.19
N ASN A 70 10.02 3.27 -12.93
CA ASN A 70 9.09 3.82 -13.91
C ASN A 70 8.56 2.79 -14.93
N ASP A 71 8.58 1.50 -14.60
CA ASP A 71 7.88 0.47 -15.39
C ASP A 71 6.42 0.39 -14.94
N PHE A 72 5.65 1.42 -15.31
CA PHE A 72 4.27 1.58 -14.89
C PHE A 72 3.34 0.48 -15.41
N GLN A 73 3.63 -0.07 -16.60
CA GLN A 73 2.83 -1.14 -17.18
C GLN A 73 2.94 -2.42 -16.34
N LYS A 74 4.17 -2.79 -15.97
CA LYS A 74 4.43 -3.96 -15.14
C LYS A 74 4.02 -3.76 -13.69
N ALA A 75 4.12 -2.53 -13.18
CA ALA A 75 3.56 -2.15 -11.90
C ALA A 75 2.03 -2.40 -11.86
N LEU A 76 1.31 -1.99 -12.91
CA LEU A 76 -0.13 -2.26 -13.05
C LEU A 76 -0.42 -3.76 -13.18
N GLU A 77 0.38 -4.50 -13.94
CA GLU A 77 0.24 -5.95 -14.09
C GLU A 77 0.33 -6.65 -12.72
N TYR A 78 1.33 -6.32 -11.90
CA TYR A 78 1.44 -6.87 -10.55
C TYR A 78 0.30 -6.40 -9.64
N ALA A 79 -0.08 -5.12 -9.70
CA ALA A 79 -1.18 -4.58 -8.91
C ALA A 79 -2.50 -5.32 -9.18
N SER A 80 -2.78 -5.66 -10.44
CA SER A 80 -3.98 -6.41 -10.84
C SER A 80 -4.05 -7.82 -10.23
N LYS A 81 -2.90 -8.41 -9.88
CA LYS A 81 -2.79 -9.76 -9.32
C LYS A 81 -2.92 -9.78 -7.79
N ILE A 82 -3.12 -8.64 -7.16
CA ILE A 82 -3.25 -8.51 -5.70
C ILE A 82 -4.68 -8.89 -5.30
N SER A 83 -4.83 -10.04 -4.64
CA SER A 83 -6.13 -10.48 -4.11
C SER A 83 -6.29 -10.05 -2.67
N PHE A 84 -7.11 -9.03 -2.46
CA PHE A 84 -7.50 -8.57 -1.11
C PHE A 84 -8.66 -9.36 -0.50
N ARG A 85 -9.18 -10.39 -1.20
CA ARG A 85 -10.28 -11.22 -0.70
C ARG A 85 -9.89 -12.04 0.53
N ASN A 86 -8.63 -12.44 0.62
CA ASN A 86 -8.12 -13.26 1.73
C ASN A 86 -7.25 -12.43 2.69
N ILE A 87 -6.74 -11.28 2.24
CA ILE A 87 -6.01 -10.34 3.08
C ILE A 87 -7.03 -9.54 3.91
N PHE A 88 -7.16 -9.91 5.18
CA PHE A 88 -7.67 -9.02 6.22
C PHE A 88 -9.07 -8.44 5.95
N VAL A 89 -10.06 -9.28 5.66
CA VAL A 89 -11.42 -8.83 5.27
C VAL A 89 -12.00 -7.78 6.24
N ASN A 90 -11.61 -7.78 7.52
CA ASN A 90 -12.11 -6.86 8.54
C ASN A 90 -11.03 -6.15 9.38
N SER A 91 -9.76 -6.12 8.96
CA SER A 91 -8.70 -5.51 9.77
C SER A 91 -8.22 -4.18 9.18
N VAL A 92 -7.84 -3.25 10.07
CA VAL A 92 -7.36 -1.89 9.71
C VAL A 92 -6.18 -1.98 8.72
N GLU A 93 -5.38 -3.03 8.86
CA GLU A 93 -4.23 -3.32 8.01
C GLU A 93 -4.63 -3.48 6.53
N SER A 94 -5.75 -4.15 6.23
CA SER A 94 -6.25 -4.29 4.85
C SER A 94 -6.49 -2.95 4.19
N ILE A 95 -6.97 -1.98 4.95
CA ILE A 95 -7.31 -0.66 4.45
C ILE A 95 -6.05 0.04 3.98
N TYR A 96 -4.96 -0.02 4.75
CA TYR A 96 -3.70 0.62 4.38
C TYR A 96 -3.12 0.04 3.10
N PHE A 97 -3.04 -1.30 2.98
CA PHE A 97 -2.54 -1.93 1.75
C PHE A 97 -3.40 -1.64 0.53
N ARG A 98 -4.74 -1.66 0.67
CA ARG A 98 -5.68 -1.32 -0.41
C ARG A 98 -5.55 0.13 -0.83
N ASN A 99 -5.40 1.03 0.14
CA ASN A 99 -5.25 2.45 -0.09
C ASN A 99 -3.97 2.75 -0.87
N ASP A 100 -2.84 2.17 -0.46
CA ASP A 100 -1.58 2.35 -1.16
C ASP A 100 -1.69 1.92 -2.63
N ILE A 101 -2.21 0.71 -2.88
CA ILE A 101 -2.32 0.19 -4.25
C ILE A 101 -3.30 1.00 -5.10
N LYS A 102 -4.43 1.44 -4.55
CA LYS A 102 -5.37 2.29 -5.29
C LYS A 102 -4.72 3.62 -5.68
N ALA A 103 -4.01 4.27 -4.76
CA ALA A 103 -3.25 5.48 -5.07
C ALA A 103 -2.14 5.22 -6.10
N HIS A 104 -1.47 4.07 -6.00
CA HIS A 104 -0.40 3.69 -6.91
C HIS A 104 -0.90 3.45 -8.34
N VAL A 105 -1.99 2.69 -8.47
CA VAL A 105 -2.64 2.42 -9.77
C VAL A 105 -3.04 3.71 -10.45
N LEU A 106 -3.62 4.66 -9.72
CA LEU A 106 -4.00 5.96 -10.28
C LEU A 106 -2.80 6.74 -10.82
N ARG A 107 -1.66 6.71 -10.11
CA ARG A 107 -0.42 7.33 -10.58
C ARG A 107 0.11 6.66 -11.84
N CYS A 108 0.18 5.33 -11.86
CA CYS A 108 0.59 4.59 -13.06
C CYS A 108 -0.30 4.93 -14.27
N LEU A 109 -1.63 4.95 -14.08
CA LEU A 109 -2.57 5.26 -15.16
C LEU A 109 -2.40 6.70 -15.66
N TYR A 110 -2.12 7.65 -14.77
CA TYR A 110 -1.80 9.02 -15.14
C TYR A 110 -0.51 9.10 -15.96
N ASP A 111 0.56 8.45 -15.51
CA ASP A 111 1.87 8.47 -16.20
C ASP A 111 1.83 7.75 -17.57
N LEU A 112 0.94 6.76 -17.72
CA LEU A 112 0.67 6.09 -19.01
C LEU A 112 -0.35 6.83 -19.89
N ASN A 113 -0.86 7.98 -19.45
CA ASN A 113 -1.89 8.77 -20.12
C ASN A 113 -3.22 8.01 -20.38
N TYR A 114 -3.55 7.05 -19.51
CA TYR A 114 -4.80 6.27 -19.55
C TYR A 114 -5.91 6.94 -18.73
N LEU A 115 -6.24 8.19 -19.07
CA LEU A 115 -7.10 9.05 -18.27
C LEU A 115 -8.53 8.51 -18.08
N GLU A 116 -9.15 7.95 -19.12
CA GLU A 116 -10.48 7.34 -19.01
C GLU A 116 -10.50 6.18 -18.01
N THR A 117 -9.46 5.35 -18.04
CA THR A 117 -9.31 4.25 -17.09
C THR A 117 -9.06 4.79 -15.68
N ALA A 118 -8.26 5.85 -15.55
CA ALA A 118 -8.04 6.51 -14.26
C ALA A 118 -9.35 7.01 -13.63
N PHE A 119 -10.26 7.62 -14.41
CA PHE A 119 -11.56 8.07 -13.89
C PHE A 119 -12.40 6.91 -13.32
N ASN A 120 -12.47 5.78 -14.02
CA ASN A 120 -13.15 4.58 -13.51
C ASN A 120 -12.54 4.08 -12.18
N HIS A 121 -11.22 4.16 -12.05
CA HIS A 121 -10.52 3.80 -10.82
C HIS A 121 -10.76 4.80 -9.68
N ILE A 122 -10.92 6.10 -9.98
CA ILE A 122 -11.29 7.13 -9.00
C ILE A 122 -12.66 6.82 -8.40
N ASP A 123 -13.66 6.51 -9.22
CA ASP A 123 -15.01 6.18 -8.73
C ASP A 123 -14.98 4.94 -7.81
N SER A 124 -14.27 3.89 -8.23
CA SER A 124 -14.04 2.71 -7.40
C SER A 124 -13.30 3.03 -6.09
N TYR A 125 -12.42 4.04 -6.09
CA TYR A 125 -11.70 4.46 -4.91
C TYR A 125 -12.59 5.26 -3.95
N ILE A 126 -13.39 6.19 -4.46
CA ILE A 126 -14.39 6.94 -3.67
C ILE A 126 -15.35 5.97 -2.98
N HIS A 127 -15.90 5.01 -3.73
CA HIS A 127 -16.80 4.01 -3.16
C HIS A 127 -16.12 3.18 -2.05
N PHE A 128 -14.85 2.80 -2.22
CA PHE A 128 -14.09 2.11 -1.18
C PHE A 128 -13.93 2.96 0.09
N LEU A 129 -13.62 4.25 -0.04
CA LEU A 129 -13.46 5.16 1.09
C LEU A 129 -14.78 5.40 1.84
N GLN A 130 -15.90 5.51 1.10
CA GLN A 130 -17.23 5.71 1.68
C GLN A 130 -17.77 4.45 2.37
N SER A 131 -17.53 3.27 1.79
CA SER A 131 -18.02 1.98 2.32
C SER A 131 -17.21 1.44 3.49
N SER A 132 -15.96 1.88 3.65
CA SER A 132 -15.14 1.53 4.81
C SER A 132 -15.54 2.37 6.02
N LYS A 133 -16.16 1.75 7.05
CA LYS A 133 -16.57 2.44 8.29
C LYS A 133 -15.42 3.28 8.89
N ILE A 134 -14.23 2.69 8.97
CA ILE A 134 -13.02 3.32 9.50
C ILE A 134 -12.59 4.52 8.62
N ALA A 135 -12.61 4.37 7.29
CA ALA A 135 -12.25 5.48 6.40
C ALA A 135 -13.30 6.59 6.43
N SER A 136 -14.58 6.23 6.55
CA SER A 136 -15.70 7.17 6.69
C SER A 136 -15.61 7.97 7.99
N GLU A 137 -15.21 7.33 9.10
CA GLU A 137 -15.01 7.98 10.40
C GLU A 137 -13.81 8.91 10.36
N TYR A 138 -12.72 8.50 9.71
CA TYR A 138 -11.54 9.35 9.51
C TYR A 138 -11.86 10.57 8.63
N LEU A 139 -12.59 10.37 7.52
CA LEU A 139 -13.04 11.46 6.63
C LEU A 139 -13.98 12.44 7.34
N LYS A 140 -14.94 11.93 8.12
CA LYS A 140 -15.84 12.78 8.92
C LYS A 140 -15.05 13.64 9.91
N LYS A 141 -14.05 13.06 10.57
CA LYS A 141 -13.18 13.77 11.51
C LYS A 141 -12.28 14.81 10.83
N SER A 142 -11.75 14.52 9.64
CA SER A 142 -10.97 15.52 8.89
C SER A 142 -11.85 16.67 8.41
N ILE A 143 -13.08 16.39 7.97
CA ILE A 143 -14.04 17.41 7.54
C ILE A 143 -14.45 18.31 8.71
N SER A 144 -14.74 17.74 9.89
CA SER A 144 -15.09 18.53 11.09
C SER A 144 -13.94 19.43 11.56
N ASN A 145 -12.69 18.97 11.40
CA ASN A 145 -11.51 19.75 11.77
C ASN A 145 -11.22 20.86 10.74
N SER A 146 -11.47 20.62 9.44
CA SER A 146 -11.35 21.67 8.42
C SER A 146 -12.42 22.76 8.54
N SER A 147 -13.63 22.43 9.03
CA SER A 147 -14.66 23.43 9.33
C SER A 147 -14.36 24.30 10.55
N MET A 148 -13.36 23.96 11.37
CA MET A 148 -12.86 24.82 12.45
C MET A 148 -11.79 25.81 11.98
N LEU A 149 -11.21 25.62 10.79
CA LEU A 149 -10.12 26.45 10.27
C LEU A 149 -10.58 27.61 9.38
N PHE A 150 -11.86 27.64 9.02
CA PHE A 150 -12.50 28.77 8.36
C PHE A 150 -13.72 29.18 9.18
N PRO A 151 -13.60 30.17 10.09
CA PRO A 151 -14.78 30.80 10.64
C PRO A 151 -15.52 31.43 9.45
N THR A 152 -16.74 30.95 9.19
CA THR A 152 -17.67 31.61 8.29
C THR A 152 -17.88 33.03 8.78
N TYR A 153 -17.42 34.00 7.98
CA TYR A 153 -17.74 35.42 8.13
C TYR A 153 -19.16 35.70 7.63
#